data_AF-A0A972HZ02-F1
#
_entry.id   AF-A0A972HZ02-F1
#
_cell.length_a   1.000
_cell.length_b   1.000
_cell.length_c   1.000
_cell.angle_alpha   90.00
_cell.angle_beta   90.00
_cell.angle_gamma   90.00
#
_symmetry.space_group_name_H-M   'P 1'
#
loop_
_entity.id
_entity.type
_entity.pdbx_description
1 polymer ?
#
loop_
_entity_poly.entity_id
_entity_poly.type
_entity_poly.pdbx_seq_one_letter_code
_entity_poly.pdbx_strand_id
1 'polypeptide(L)' 'MWKCQKCGREFKSENQNHFCGESPKTIDEYIAAQPENIRPILNQIRDKLRETLPDAEERISWSMP' A
#
# COMPACT_ATOMS: atom_id res chain seq x y z
N MET A 1 -11.20 14.32 20.54
CA MET A 1 -11.10 13.13 19.67
C MET A 1 -11.93 13.42 18.43
N TRP A 2 -11.29 13.80 17.33
CA TRP A 2 -11.99 14.05 16.07
C TRP A 2 -11.97 12.77 15.22
N LYS A 3 -13.09 12.42 14.61
CA LYS A 3 -13.23 11.21 13.78
C LYS A 3 -13.24 11.59 12.31
N CYS A 4 -12.34 11.00 11.53
CA CYS A 4 -12.34 11.21 10.08
C CYS A 4 -13.62 10.64 9.45
N GLN A 5 -14.35 11.47 8.70
CA GLN A 5 -15.59 11.05 8.02
C GLN A 5 -15.35 10.05 6.89
N LYS A 6 -14.13 9.98 6.34
CA LYS A 6 -13.77 9.08 5.23
C LYS A 6 -13.35 7.69 5.70
N CYS A 7 -12.54 7.59 6.76
CA CYS A 7 -11.96 6.31 7.20
C CYS A 7 -12.31 5.91 8.65
N GLY A 8 -13.05 6.74 9.39
CA GLY A 8 -13.51 6.41 10.74
C GLY A 8 -12.45 6.40 11.83
N ARG A 9 -11.16 6.65 11.52
CA ARG A 9 -10.10 6.74 12.53
C ARG A 9 -10.25 7.97 13.42
N GLU A 10 -9.87 7.81 14.68
CA GLU A 10 -9.89 8.85 15.70
C GLU A 10 -8.52 9.51 15.82
N PHE A 11 -8.51 10.83 15.85
CA PHE A 11 -7.31 11.64 15.94
C PHE A 11 -7.41 12.65 17.10
N LYS A 12 -6.25 13.06 17.60
CA LYS A 12 -6.16 14.05 18.70
C LYS A 12 -6.67 15.43 18.28
N SER A 13 -6.39 15.83 17.05
CA SER A 13 -6.71 17.16 16.50
C SER A 13 -7.66 17.06 15.32
N GLU A 14 -8.52 18.07 15.17
CA GLU A 14 -9.39 18.21 13.99
C GLU A 14 -8.56 18.38 12.72
N ASN A 15 -9.00 17.75 11.62
CA ASN A 15 -8.34 17.80 10.31
C ASN A 15 -6.85 17.41 10.33
N GLN A 16 -6.42 16.56 11.27
CA GLN A 16 -5.05 16.05 11.28
C GLN A 16 -4.73 15.38 9.93
N ASN A 17 -3.62 15.76 9.31
CA ASN A 17 -3.17 15.16 8.05
C ASN A 17 -2.95 13.67 8.23
N HIS A 18 -3.60 12.86 7.39
CA HIS A 18 -3.46 11.42 7.37
C HIS A 18 -3.87 10.86 6.01
N PHE A 19 -3.33 9.69 5.67
CA PHE A 19 -3.81 8.91 4.54
C PHE A 19 -5.12 8.22 4.92
N CYS A 20 -6.18 8.41 4.15
CA CYS A 20 -7.45 7.69 4.31
C CYS A 20 -7.44 6.40 3.47
N GLY A 21 -7.41 5.25 4.14
CA GLY A 21 -7.43 3.93 3.51
C GLY A 21 -6.86 2.90 4.46
N GLU A 22 -7.16 1.62 4.24
CA GLU A 22 -6.41 0.54 4.87
C GLU A 22 -5.04 0.47 4.21
N SER A 23 -3.99 0.38 5.03
CA SER A 23 -2.65 0.12 4.53
C SER A 23 -2.64 -1.30 3.95
N PRO A 24 -2.09 -1.49 2.73
CA PRO A 24 -1.91 -2.82 2.18
C PRO A 24 -1.01 -3.63 3.11
N LYS A 25 -1.39 -4.86 3.37
CA LYS A 25 -0.64 -5.84 4.17
C LYS A 25 0.21 -6.74 3.30
N THR A 26 -0.12 -6.85 2.02
CA THR A 26 0.58 -7.67 1.03
C THR A 26 0.91 -6.87 -0.22
N ILE A 27 1.95 -7.30 -0.96
CA ILE A 27 2.31 -6.68 -2.25
C ILE A 27 1.14 -6.78 -3.24
N ASP A 28 0.36 -7.87 -3.20
CA ASP A 28 -0.83 -8.06 -4.03
C ASP A 28 -1.90 -7.00 -3.74
N GLU A 29 -2.17 -6.72 -2.46
CA GLU A 29 -3.08 -5.64 -2.06
C GLU A 29 -2.54 -4.27 -2.51
N TYR A 30 -1.23 -4.05 -2.38
CA TYR A 30 -0.60 -2.81 -2.85
C TYR A 30 -0.82 -2.62 -4.35
N ILE A 31 -0.58 -3.66 -5.17
CA ILE A 31 -0.76 -3.60 -6.63
C ILE A 31 -2.25 -3.44 -6.98
N ALA A 32 -3.15 -4.17 -6.32
CA ALA A 32 -4.60 -4.08 -6.57
C ALA A 32 -5.18 -2.70 -6.26
N ALA A 33 -4.61 -1.98 -5.28
CA ALA A 33 -5.02 -0.62 -4.94
C ALA A 33 -4.61 0.43 -6.00
N GLN A 34 -3.71 0.11 -6.92
CA GLN A 34 -3.25 1.04 -7.95
C GLN A 34 -4.23 1.15 -9.12
N PRO A 35 -4.18 2.25 -9.89
CA PRO A 35 -4.93 2.39 -11.13
C PRO A 35 -4.69 1.21 -12.08
N GLU A 36 -5.73 0.76 -12.77
CA GLU A 36 -5.70 -0.47 -13.59
C GLU A 36 -4.59 -0.45 -14.65
N ASN A 37 -4.30 0.71 -15.23
CA ASN A 37 -3.23 0.87 -16.22
C ASN A 37 -1.81 0.75 -15.64
N ILE A 38 -1.64 0.89 -14.32
CA ILE A 38 -0.35 0.81 -13.64
C ILE A 38 -0.06 -0.61 -13.14
N ARG A 39 -1.09 -1.38 -12.80
CA ARG A 39 -0.93 -2.76 -12.28
C ARG A 39 -0.05 -3.66 -13.17
N PRO A 40 -0.17 -3.65 -14.51
CA PRO A 40 0.68 -4.48 -15.36
C PRO A 40 2.17 -4.13 -15.26
N ILE A 41 2.50 -2.85 -15.06
CA ILE A 41 3.88 -2.38 -14.94
C ILE A 41 4.47 -2.83 -13.60
N LEU A 42 3.71 -2.72 -12.51
CA LEU A 42 4.16 -3.15 -11.18
C LEU A 42 4.35 -4.67 -11.11
N ASN A 43 3.47 -5.44 -11.75
CA ASN A 43 3.67 -6.89 -11.84
C ASN A 43 4.94 -7.24 -12.62
N GLN A 44 5.23 -6.57 -13.75
CA GLN A 44 6.49 -6.78 -14.48
C GLN A 44 7.73 -6.51 -13.61
N ILE A 45 7.71 -5.45 -12.79
CA ILE A 45 8.82 -5.15 -11.87
C ILE A 45 8.94 -6.25 -10.82
N ARG A 46 7.82 -6.66 -10.20
CA ARG A 46 7.81 -7.72 -9.18
C ARG A 46 8.31 -9.05 -9.73
N ASP A 47 7.85 -9.44 -10.92
CA ASP A 47 8.32 -10.64 -11.61
C ASP A 47 9.82 -10.55 -11.88
N LYS A 48 10.29 -9.38 -12.33
CA LYS A 48 11.72 -9.19 -12.56
C LYS A 48 12.54 -9.34 -11.28
N LEU A 49 12.06 -8.82 -10.16
CA LEU A 49 12.73 -8.96 -8.85
C LEU A 49 12.76 -10.42 -8.40
N ARG A 50 11.67 -11.18 -8.58
CA ARG A 50 11.62 -12.61 -8.25
C ARG A 50 12.59 -13.44 -9.09
N GLU A 51 12.74 -13.11 -10.37
CA GLU A 51 13.72 -13.75 -11.24
C GLU A 51 15.16 -13.44 -10.83
N THR A 52 15.46 -12.18 -10.51
CA THR A 52 16.84 -11.74 -10.23
C THR A 52 17.30 -12.00 -8.80
N LEU A 53 16.35 -12.05 -7.86
CA LEU A 53 16.58 -12.22 -6.43
C LEU A 53 15.69 -13.34 -5.87
N PRO A 54 15.89 -14.60 -6.29
CA PRO A 54 14.99 -15.71 -5.94
C PRO A 54 14.95 -16.00 -4.42
N ASP A 55 15.99 -15.63 -3.69
CA ASP A 55 16.09 -15.83 -2.25
C ASP A 55 15.60 -14.62 -1.42
N ALA A 56 15.20 -13.52 -2.08
CA ALA A 56 14.71 -12.33 -1.39
C ALA A 56 13.27 -12.53 -0.91
N GLU A 57 12.99 -12.07 0.31
CA GLU A 57 11.65 -12.07 0.87
C GLU A 57 10.92 -10.76 0.54
N GLU A 58 9.72 -10.87 -0.03
CA GLU A 58 8.82 -9.73 -0.21
C GLU A 58 8.32 -9.23 1.14
N ARG A 59 8.40 -7.93 1.40
CA ARG A 59 7.94 -7.34 2.66
C ARG A 59 7.17 -6.05 2.38
N ILE A 60 6.23 -5.71 3.27
CA ILE A 60 5.68 -4.36 3.34
C ILE A 60 6.21 -3.67 4.58
N SER A 61 6.73 -2.46 4.40
CA SER A 61 7.06 -1.54 5.48
C SER A 61 6.49 -0.17 5.19
N TRP A 62 5.87 0.47 6.17
CA TRP A 62 5.29 1.80 6.00
C TRP A 62 4.27 1.89 4.84
N SER A 63 3.51 0.82 4.61
CA SER A 63 2.56 0.69 3.49
C SER A 63 3.21 0.65 2.09
N MET A 64 4.51 0.34 2.01
CA MET A 64 5.27 0.24 0.77
C MET A 64 5.93 -1.16 0.63
N PRO A 65 5.87 -1.77 -0.57
CA PRO A 65 6.65 -2.95 -0.97
C PRO A 65 8.16 -2.73 -0.93
#